data_AF-A0A1Q7FAE1-F1
#
_entry.id   AF-A0A1Q7FAE1-F1
#
_cell.length_a   1.000
_cell.length_b   1.000
_cell.length_c   1.000
_cell.angle_alpha   90.00
_cell.angle_beta   90.00
_cell.angle_gamma   90.00
#
_symmetry.space_group_name_H-M   'P 1'
#
loop_
_entity.id
_entity.type
_entity.pdbx_description
1 polymer ?
#
loop_
_entity_poly.entity_id
_entity_poly.type
_entity_poly.pdbx_seq_one_letter_code
_entity_poly.pdbx_strand_id
1 'polypeptide(L)'
;MHRSAVDDLDVAAAAALAGRSAETVRRWVWSGRLRAHRRGNKLLIARADLARLLGSSGIVGAMSLSDWVAAVESSGLKKGPRGATAADLVIEDRRLRSQGRGADARS
;
A
#
# COMPACT_ATOMS: atom_id res chain seq x y z
N MET A 1 7.05 -8.81 27.77
CA MET A 1 7.35 -9.66 26.58
C MET A 1 8.75 -9.34 26.11
N HIS A 2 9.71 -10.23 26.34
CA HIS A 2 11.11 -10.04 25.92
C HIS A 2 11.20 -10.21 24.39
N ARG A 3 11.45 -9.11 23.67
CA ARG A 3 11.71 -9.11 22.23
C ARG A 3 13.14 -9.64 22.02
N SER A 4 13.26 -10.89 21.60
CA SER A 4 14.57 -11.53 21.40
C SER A 4 15.26 -10.92 20.18
N ALA A 5 16.58 -10.72 20.29
CA ALA A 5 17.43 -10.15 19.24
C ALA A 5 17.41 -10.94 17.91
N VAL A 6 16.87 -12.16 17.92
CA VAL A 6 16.66 -13.02 16.73
C VAL A 6 15.56 -12.50 15.80
N ASP A 7 14.69 -11.61 16.29
CA ASP A 7 13.56 -11.07 15.52
C ASP A 7 13.87 -9.71 14.87
N ASP A 8 15.03 -9.12 15.18
CA ASP A 8 15.48 -7.86 14.60
C ASP A 8 16.34 -8.11 13.36
N LEU A 9 15.92 -7.53 12.24
CA LEU A 9 16.58 -7.59 10.94
C LEU A 9 17.33 -6.28 10.70
N ASP A 10 18.55 -6.35 10.19
CA ASP A 10 19.17 -5.16 9.63
C ASP A 10 18.55 -4.82 8.26
N VAL A 11 18.89 -3.66 7.71
CA VAL A 11 18.33 -3.19 6.43
C VAL A 11 18.60 -4.18 5.30
N ALA A 12 19.76 -4.84 5.26
CA ALA A 12 20.09 -5.81 4.22
C ALA A 12 19.24 -7.08 4.34
N ALA A 13 19.11 -7.65 5.55
CA ALA A 13 18.26 -8.82 5.76
C ALA A 13 16.77 -8.51 5.51
N ALA A 14 16.30 -7.32 5.89
CA ALA A 14 14.95 -6.86 5.60
C ALA A 14 14.69 -6.73 4.09
N ALA A 15 15.68 -6.23 3.34
CA ALA A 15 15.61 -6.09 1.88
C ALA A 15 15.53 -7.45 1.17
N ALA A 16 16.39 -8.39 1.58
CA ALA A 16 16.38 -9.76 1.09
C ALA A 16 15.04 -10.45 1.36
N LEU A 17 14.50 -10.32 2.57
CA LEU A 17 13.21 -10.91 2.94
C LEU A 17 12.03 -10.26 2.19
N ALA A 18 12.09 -8.96 1.94
CA ALA A 18 11.06 -8.25 1.19
C ALA A 18 11.15 -8.47 -0.33
N GLY A 19 12.25 -9.04 -0.84
CA GLY A 19 12.54 -9.09 -2.28
C GLY A 19 12.66 -7.69 -2.91
N ARG A 20 13.18 -6.71 -2.16
CA ARG A 20 13.30 -5.30 -2.58
C ARG A 20 14.71 -4.79 -2.37
N SER A 21 15.01 -3.62 -2.94
CA SER A 21 16.29 -2.95 -2.71
C SER A 21 16.40 -2.43 -1.27
N ALA A 22 17.62 -2.38 -0.73
CA ALA A 22 17.89 -1.75 0.57
C ALA A 22 17.43 -0.28 0.63
N GLU A 23 17.51 0.44 -0.49
CA GLU A 23 17.03 1.83 -0.58
C GLU A 23 15.51 1.92 -0.39
N THR A 24 14.75 0.96 -0.91
CA THR A 24 13.30 0.88 -0.71
C THR A 24 12.97 0.72 0.78
N VAL A 25 13.71 -0.15 1.48
CA VAL A 25 13.53 -0.36 2.92
C VAL A 25 13.89 0.92 3.71
N ARG A 26 14.99 1.61 3.35
CA ARG A 26 15.35 2.90 3.95
C ARG A 26 14.27 3.95 3.75
N ARG A 27 13.71 4.05 2.54
CA ARG A 27 12.60 4.96 2.24
C ARG A 27 11.38 4.67 3.11
N TRP A 28 11.03 3.40 3.35
CA TRP A 28 9.93 3.07 4.25
C TRP A 28 10.19 3.50 5.70
N VAL A 29 11.44 3.41 6.16
CA VAL A 29 11.81 3.89 7.49
C VAL A 29 11.71 5.41 7.56
N TRP A 30 12.28 6.13 6.60
CA TRP A 30 12.24 7.61 6.58
C TRP A 30 10.83 8.16 6.42
N SER A 31 9.97 7.50 5.65
CA SER A 31 8.57 7.89 5.51
C SER A 31 7.72 7.50 6.73
N GLY A 32 8.30 6.87 7.77
CA GLY A 32 7.60 6.40 8.96
C GLY A 32 6.68 5.19 8.72
N ARG A 33 6.73 4.58 7.53
CA ARG A 33 5.90 3.42 7.16
C ARG A 33 6.44 2.11 7.76
N LEU A 34 7.72 2.09 8.14
CA LEU A 34 8.37 0.97 8.82
C LEU A 34 9.07 1.46 10.08
N ARG A 35 8.73 0.87 11.23
CA ARG A 35 9.40 1.18 12.49
C ARG A 35 10.78 0.55 12.51
N ALA A 36 11.78 1.36 12.83
CA ALA A 36 13.15 0.92 13.00
C ALA A 36 13.73 1.46 14.29
N HIS A 37 14.59 0.67 14.91
CA HIS A 37 15.28 0.98 16.14
C HIS A 37 16.78 1.05 15.86
N ARG A 38 17.43 2.11 16.31
CA ARG A 38 18.88 2.26 16.15
C ARG A 38 19.59 1.54 17.30
N ARG A 39 20.46 0.58 16.98
CA ARG A 39 21.35 -0.07 17.94
C ARG A 39 22.79 0.19 17.52
N GLY A 40 23.43 1.14 18.19
CA GLY A 40 24.76 1.64 17.79
C GLY A 40 24.73 2.31 16.42
N ASN A 41 25.53 1.80 15.47
CA ASN A 41 25.58 2.31 14.09
C ASN A 41 24.65 1.55 13.12
N LYS A 42 23.86 0.58 13.60
CA LYS A 42 22.97 -0.22 12.75
C LYS A 42 21.52 0.16 12.99
N LEU A 43 20.76 0.16 11.90
CA LEU A 43 19.32 0.32 11.90
C LEU A 43 18.68 -1.07 11.88
N LEU A 44 17.95 -1.40 12.93
CA LEU A 44 17.28 -2.68 13.13
C LEU A 44 15.78 -2.54 12.96
N ILE A 45 15.16 -3.51 12.32
CA ILE A 45 13.76 -3.55 11.94
C ILE A 45 13.18 -4.84 12.50
N ALA A 46 12.10 -4.77 13.27
CA ALA A 46 11.44 -5.98 13.74
C ALA A 46 10.80 -6.72 12.57
N ARG A 47 11.04 -8.03 12.47
CA ARG A 47 10.50 -8.90 11.42
C ARG A 47 8.96 -8.82 11.36
N ALA A 48 8.29 -8.76 12.51
CA ALA A 48 6.84 -8.63 12.57
C ALA A 48 6.32 -7.31 11.95
N ASP A 49 7.03 -6.20 12.14
CA ASP A 49 6.67 -4.90 11.55
C ASP A 49 6.86 -4.94 10.02
N LEU A 50 7.91 -5.59 9.54
CA LEU A 50 8.13 -5.83 8.10
C LEU A 50 7.05 -6.73 7.50
N ALA A 51 6.71 -7.84 8.15
CA ALA A 51 5.66 -8.75 7.71
C ALA A 51 4.29 -8.06 7.62
N ARG A 52 3.96 -7.22 8.61
CA ARG A 52 2.73 -6.42 8.59
C ARG A 52 2.70 -5.43 7.43
N LEU A 53 3.83 -4.77 7.15
CA LEU A 53 3.95 -3.84 6.03
C LEU A 53 3.75 -4.54 4.67
N LEU A 54 4.34 -5.72 4.50
CA LEU A 54 4.21 -6.51 3.28
C LEU A 54 2.77 -7.04 3.11
N GLY A 55 2.15 -7.55 4.18
CA GLY A 55 0.76 -8.01 4.16
C GLY A 55 -0.25 -6.88 3.93
N SER A 56 -0.02 -5.69 4.48
CA SER A 56 -0.92 -4.54 4.33
C SER A 56 -0.79 -3.84 2.98
N SER A 57 0.30 -4.03 2.24
CA SER A 57 0.51 -3.28 1.00
C SER A 57 -0.32 -3.81 -0.18
N GLY A 58 -1.08 -4.91 0.00
CA GLY A 58 -1.90 -5.49 -1.07
C GLY A 58 -1.09 -5.89 -2.31
N ILE A 59 0.25 -5.95 -2.17
CA ILE A 59 1.16 -6.40 -3.22
C ILE A 59 1.05 -7.92 -3.20
N VAL A 60 0.05 -8.43 -3.92
CA VAL A 60 -0.19 -9.85 -4.13
C VAL A 60 0.99 -10.40 -4.93
N GLY A 61 2.05 -10.80 -4.24
CA GLY A 61 3.24 -11.41 -4.83
C GLY A 61 3.89 -10.60 -5.96
N ALA A 62 4.92 -11.17 -6.58
CA ALA A 62 5.34 -10.73 -7.90
C ALA A 62 4.33 -11.29 -8.91
N MET A 63 3.18 -10.63 -9.06
CA MET A 63 2.25 -10.97 -10.14
C MET A 63 2.79 -10.39 -11.44
N SER A 64 2.80 -11.19 -12.52
CA SER A 64 3.12 -10.64 -13.83
C SER A 64 2.07 -9.60 -14.21
N LEU A 65 2.43 -8.64 -15.08
CA LEU A 65 1.46 -7.65 -15.56
C LEU A 65 0.25 -8.33 -16.22
N SER A 66 0.49 -9.42 -16.94
CA SER A 66 -0.53 -10.27 -17.58
C SER A 66 -1.47 -10.93 -16.57
N ASP A 67 -0.93 -11.52 -15.50
CA ASP A 67 -1.75 -12.09 -14.43
C ASP A 67 -2.59 -11.00 -13.77
N TRP A 68 -2.02 -9.81 -13.57
CA TRP A 68 -2.72 -8.65 -13.04
C TRP A 68 -3.86 -8.18 -13.93
N VAL A 69 -3.65 -8.11 -15.25
CA VAL A 69 -4.73 -7.80 -16.20
C VAL A 69 -5.83 -8.87 -16.12
N ALA A 70 -5.48 -10.16 -16.10
CA ALA A 70 -6.45 -11.24 -15.99
C ALA A 70 -7.28 -11.15 -14.69
N ALA A 71 -6.63 -10.84 -13.57
CA ALA A 71 -7.30 -10.63 -12.29
C ALA A 71 -8.29 -9.45 -12.36
N VAL A 72 -7.88 -8.33 -12.97
CA VAL A 72 -8.75 -7.15 -13.15
C VAL A 72 -9.95 -7.49 -14.04
N GLU A 73 -9.75 -8.15 -15.18
CA GLU A 73 -10.86 -8.57 -16.06
C GLU A 73 -11.82 -9.55 -15.34
N SER A 74 -11.31 -10.41 -14.46
CA SER A 74 -12.12 -11.36 -13.68
C SER A 74 -12.86 -10.72 -12.48
N SER A 75 -12.43 -9.55 -12.03
CA SER A 75 -12.93 -8.91 -10.80
C SER A 75 -14.35 -8.34 -10.91
N GLY A 76 -14.90 -8.22 -12.12
CA GLY A 76 -16.20 -7.57 -12.36
C GLY A 76 -16.21 -6.06 -12.08
N LEU A 77 -15.04 -5.44 -11.89
CA LEU A 77 -14.91 -3.99 -11.79
C LEU A 77 -15.52 -3.34 -13.05
N LYS A 78 -16.52 -2.48 -12.86
CA LYS A 78 -17.15 -1.76 -13.97
C LYS A 78 -16.11 -0.87 -14.64
N LYS A 79 -15.86 -1.12 -15.92
CA LYS A 79 -15.06 -0.22 -16.75
C LYS A 79 -15.76 1.14 -16.76
N GLY A 80 -15.03 2.17 -16.37
CA GLY A 80 -15.53 3.54 -16.46
C GLY A 80 -15.91 3.90 -17.90
N PRO A 81 -16.76 4.91 -18.09
CA PRO A 81 -17.15 5.37 -19.43
C PRO A 81 -15.90 5.64 -20.29
N ARG A 82 -15.90 5.09 -21.51
CA ARG A 82 -14.78 5.27 -22.46
C ARG A 82 -14.60 6.77 -22.73
N GLY A 83 -13.37 7.25 -22.57
CA GLY A 83 -13.01 8.65 -22.81
C GLY A 83 -13.17 9.58 -21.61
N ALA A 84 -13.77 9.13 -20.50
CA ALA A 84 -13.77 9.91 -19.27
C ALA A 84 -12.40 9.82 -18.58
N THR A 85 -11.82 10.97 -18.27
CA THR A 85 -10.62 11.04 -17.45
C THR A 85 -10.96 10.84 -15.98
N ALA A 86 -9.96 10.57 -15.15
CA ALA A 86 -10.14 10.56 -13.69
C ALA A 86 -10.73 11.88 -13.17
N ALA A 87 -10.41 13.02 -13.80
CA ALA A 87 -10.95 14.31 -13.42
C ALA A 87 -12.46 14.42 -13.72
N ASP A 88 -12.90 13.95 -14.89
CA ASP A 88 -14.33 13.95 -15.26
C ASP A 88 -15.17 13.15 -14.27
N LEU A 89 -14.66 11.98 -13.85
CA LEU A 89 -15.33 11.13 -12.87
C LEU A 89 -15.46 11.82 -11.50
N VAL A 90 -14.44 12.56 -11.06
CA VAL A 90 -14.47 13.32 -9.79
C VAL A 90 -15.44 14.50 -9.86
N ILE A 91 -15.49 15.21 -10.99
CA ILE A 91 -16.42 16.32 -11.21
C ILE A 91 -17.87 15.81 -11.19
N GLU A 92 -18.14 14.69 -11.86
CA GLU A 92 -19.48 14.07 -11.89
C GLU A 92 -19.90 13.56 -10.49
N ASP A 93 -19.02 12.86 -9.76
CA ASP A 93 -19.29 12.43 -8.38
C ASP A 93 -19.61 13.62 -7.47
N ARG A 94 -18.85 14.72 -7.58
CA ARG A 94 -19.08 15.94 -6.81
C ARG A 94 -20.45 16.54 -7.13
N ARG A 95 -20.83 16.57 -8.42
CA ARG A 95 -22.14 17.04 -8.88
C ARG A 95 -23.25 16.19 -8.30
N LEU A 96 -23.16 14.86 -8.41
CA LEU A 96 -24.17 13.93 -7.89
C LEU A 96 -24.38 14.09 -6.38
N ARG A 97 -23.29 14.22 -5.59
CA ARG A 97 -23.39 14.46 -4.14
C ARG A 97 -24.07 15.78 -3.79
N SER A 98 -23.82 16.83 -4.58
CA SER A 98 -24.45 18.14 -4.37
C SER A 98 -25.95 18.12 -4.69
N GLN A 99 -26.37 17.33 -5.68
CA GLN A 99 -27.78 17.18 -6.04
C GLN A 99 -28.54 16.28 -5.07
N GLY A 100 -27.91 15.24 -4.53
CA GLY A 100 -28.52 14.37 -3.51
C GLY A 100 -28.82 15.07 -2.18
N ARG A 101 -28.01 16.06 -1.78
CA ARG A 101 -28.29 16.87 -0.57
C ARG A 101 -29.46 17.86 -0.71
N GLY A 102 -29.90 18.16 -1.93
CA GLY A 102 -31.00 19.09 -2.18
C GLY A 102 -32.39 18.47 -2.12
N ALA A 103 -32.50 17.13 -2.20
CA ALA A 103 -33.77 16.41 -2.18
C ALA A 103 -34.31 16.19 -0.74
N ASP A 104 -33.43 15.92 0.22
CA ASP A 104 -33.80 15.73 1.65
C ASP A 104 -34.08 17.04 2.40
N ALA A 105 -33.78 18.21 1.83
CA ALA A 105 -33.93 19.51 2.49
C ALA A 105 -35.28 20.22 2.21
N ARG A 106 -36.24 19.54 1.57
CA ARG A 106 -37.55 20.10 1.16
C ARG A 106 -38.76 19.22 1.53
N SER A 107 -38.69 18.44 2.61
CA SER A 107 -39.85 17.72 3.18
C SER A 107 -40.10 18.14 4.61
#